data_AF-A0A7Y1VI82-F1
#
_entry.id   AF-A0A7Y1VI82-F1
#
_cell.length_a   1.000
_cell.length_b   1.000
_cell.length_c   1.000
_cell.angle_alpha   90.00
_cell.angle_beta   90.00
_cell.angle_gamma   90.00
#
_symmetry.space_group_name_H-M   'P 1'
#
loop_
_entity.id
_entity.type
_entity.pdbx_description
1 polymer ?
#
loop_
_entity_poly.entity_id
_entity_poly.type
_entity_poly.pdbx_seq_one_letter_code
_entity_poly.pdbx_strand_id
1 'polypeptide(L)'
;MRFTIRTRFIVAMAAMVVTSCGNGSADPSVTTEGEGSPSPSVSTSTVPINQGTATRPVTLTLLTHDSFLVSEGILDTFKLETGIEVEVLQAGDAGAVVNQAILTRDNPLA
;
A
#
# COMPACT_ATOMS: atom_id res chain seq x y z
N MET A 1 17.79 -26.07 -19.15
CA MET A 1 17.80 -26.89 -17.91
C MET A 1 19.22 -26.91 -17.34
N ARG A 2 19.34 -26.70 -16.02
CA ARG A 2 20.53 -26.92 -15.16
C ARG A 2 21.54 -25.78 -15.04
N PHE A 3 21.26 -24.86 -14.11
CA PHE A 3 22.32 -24.28 -13.28
C PHE A 3 22.05 -24.62 -11.81
N THR A 4 22.61 -25.76 -11.41
CA THR A 4 22.71 -26.20 -10.03
C THR A 4 23.95 -25.54 -9.43
N ILE A 5 23.80 -24.39 -8.75
CA ILE A 5 24.83 -23.89 -7.83
C ILE A 5 24.20 -23.70 -6.46
N ARG A 6 24.34 -24.76 -5.69
CA ARG A 6 24.15 -24.82 -4.24
C ARG A 6 25.33 -24.09 -3.60
N THR A 7 25.13 -22.86 -3.12
CA THR A 7 26.05 -22.33 -2.10
C THR A 7 25.26 -21.63 -1.03
N ARG A 8 24.87 -22.43 -0.04
CA ARG A 8 24.58 -21.98 1.31
C ARG A 8 25.82 -21.27 1.84
N PHE A 9 25.89 -19.95 1.70
CA PHE A 9 26.76 -19.14 2.53
C PHE A 9 26.03 -18.89 3.86
N ILE A 10 26.09 -19.90 4.72
CA ILE A 10 25.89 -19.74 6.15
C ILE A 10 27.15 -19.01 6.63
N VAL A 11 27.04 -17.70 6.84
CA VAL A 11 27.95 -16.98 7.73
C VAL A 11 27.10 -16.44 8.85
N ALA A 12 27.05 -17.23 9.92
CA ALA A 12 26.73 -16.75 11.24
C ALA A 12 27.88 -15.81 11.66
N MET A 13 27.58 -14.54 11.92
CA MET A 13 28.52 -13.71 12.68
C MET A 13 27.81 -12.64 13.50
N ALA A 14 27.87 -12.89 14.81
CA ALA A 14 28.02 -11.95 15.92
C ALA A 14 26.99 -10.80 16.06
N ALA A 15 26.12 -10.97 17.04
CA ALA A 15 25.47 -9.87 17.74
C ALA A 15 26.52 -8.93 18.35
N MET A 16 26.49 -7.65 17.97
CA MET A 16 27.27 -6.58 18.59
C MET A 16 26.30 -5.64 19.30
N VAL A 17 26.19 -5.81 20.62
CA VAL A 17 25.42 -4.92 21.49
C VAL A 17 26.30 -3.71 21.80
N VAL A 18 25.86 -2.51 21.38
CA VAL A 18 26.46 -1.25 21.80
C VAL A 18 25.55 -0.62 22.86
N THR A 19 25.95 -0.78 24.11
CA THR A 19 25.60 0.14 25.20
C THR A 19 26.77 1.10 25.36
N SER A 20 26.55 2.37 25.08
CA SER A 20 27.33 3.42 25.73
C SER A 20 26.52 4.71 25.75
N CYS A 21 26.13 5.11 26.96
CA CYS A 21 25.50 6.37 27.26
C CYS A 21 26.51 7.52 27.07
N GLY A 22 26.13 8.53 26.30
CA GLY A 22 26.80 9.83 26.28
C GLY A 22 25.98 10.85 27.07
N ASN A 23 26.47 11.23 28.25
CA ASN A 23 25.91 12.32 29.07
C ASN A 23 26.51 13.66 28.59
N GLY A 24 25.77 14.40 27.77
CA GLY A 24 26.17 15.72 27.24
C GLY A 24 25.44 16.86 27.94
N SER A 25 26.21 17.80 28.45
CA SER A 25 25.88 18.95 29.29
C SER A 25 24.76 19.87 28.78
N ALA A 26 24.07 20.50 29.73
CA ALA A 26 23.11 21.58 29.55
C ALA A 26 23.70 22.84 28.90
N ASP A 27 22.92 23.51 28.03
CA ASP A 27 22.47 24.92 28.15
C ASP A 27 21.34 25.20 27.10
N PRO A 28 20.65 26.37 27.04
CA PRO A 28 19.26 26.50 27.43
C PRO A 28 18.33 27.10 26.34
N SER A 29 17.03 27.12 26.65
CA SER A 29 16.03 28.00 26.04
C SER A 29 15.72 27.80 24.56
N VAL A 30 14.88 26.81 24.26
CA VAL A 30 13.86 26.95 23.21
C VAL A 30 12.52 26.47 23.77
N THR A 31 11.60 27.43 23.75
CA THR A 31 10.15 27.40 23.96
C THR A 31 9.45 26.04 23.98
N THR A 32 8.80 25.79 25.12
CA THR A 32 7.56 25.04 25.24
C THR A 32 6.50 25.60 24.31
N GLU A 33 6.14 24.87 23.26
CA GLU A 33 4.79 24.84 22.71
C GLU A 33 4.45 23.37 22.40
N GLY A 34 3.34 22.89 22.96
CA GLY A 34 3.02 21.47 23.00
C GLY A 34 2.61 20.93 21.64
N GLU A 35 3.43 20.04 21.10
CA GLU A 35 2.99 19.08 20.08
C GLU A 35 2.57 17.79 20.80
N GLY A 36 1.34 17.82 21.29
CA GLY A 36 0.61 16.59 21.57
C GLY A 36 0.49 15.83 20.26
N SER A 37 1.33 14.81 20.10
CA SER A 37 1.26 13.83 19.03
C SER A 37 -0.17 13.26 18.96
N PRO A 38 -0.98 13.55 17.93
CA PRO A 38 -2.17 12.75 17.71
C PRO A 38 -1.68 11.41 17.17
N SER A 39 -1.57 10.43 18.06
CA SER A 39 -1.55 9.03 17.68
C SER A 39 -2.85 8.77 16.90
N PRO A 40 -2.83 8.42 15.60
CA PRO A 40 -4.05 7.97 14.95
C PRO A 40 -4.40 6.61 15.56
N SER A 41 -5.29 6.62 16.55
CA SER A 41 -6.01 5.43 16.99
C SER A 41 -6.77 4.90 15.79
N VAL A 42 -6.21 3.87 15.15
CA VAL A 42 -6.84 3.12 14.07
C VAL A 42 -8.03 2.40 14.70
N SER A 43 -9.20 3.03 14.63
CA SER A 43 -10.47 2.38 14.87
C SER A 43 -10.72 1.40 13.73
N THR A 44 -10.40 0.13 13.98
CA THR A 44 -10.75 -0.98 13.09
C THR A 44 -12.28 -1.08 13.04
N SER A 45 -12.88 -0.37 12.08
CA SER A 45 -14.29 -0.52 11.73
C SER A 45 -14.42 -1.82 10.93
N THR A 46 -14.71 -2.91 11.62
CA THR A 46 -15.05 -4.19 11.01
C THR A 46 -16.34 -4.04 10.22
N VAL A 47 -16.23 -3.69 8.94
CA VAL A 47 -17.35 -3.73 8.00
C VAL A 47 -17.67 -5.21 7.73
N PRO A 48 -18.92 -5.68 7.93
CA PRO A 48 -19.30 -7.02 7.57
C PRO A 48 -19.18 -7.18 6.04
N ILE A 49 -18.21 -7.99 5.61
CA ILE A 49 -18.12 -8.41 4.21
C ILE A 49 -19.31 -9.31 3.92
N ASN A 50 -20.25 -8.80 3.12
CA ASN A 50 -21.42 -9.56 2.66
C ASN A 50 -20.94 -10.64 1.67
N GLN A 51 -20.42 -11.75 2.20
CA GLN A 51 -20.04 -12.92 1.42
C GLN A 51 -21.29 -13.69 1.02
N GLY A 52 -21.83 -13.34 -0.14
CA GLY A 52 -22.84 -14.18 -0.79
C GLY A 52 -23.58 -13.45 -1.88
N THR A 53 -23.23 -13.73 -3.13
CA THR A 53 -24.17 -13.90 -4.25
C THR A 53 -23.40 -14.42 -5.48
N ALA A 54 -23.79 -15.62 -5.94
CA ALA A 54 -23.59 -16.21 -7.27
C ALA A 54 -22.31 -15.88 -8.08
N THR A 55 -21.52 -16.92 -8.33
CA THR A 55 -20.33 -17.00 -9.21
C THR A 55 -20.63 -16.57 -10.65
N ARG A 56 -20.79 -15.28 -10.89
CA ARG A 56 -20.59 -14.67 -12.20
C ARG A 56 -19.20 -14.05 -12.20
N PRO A 57 -18.45 -14.12 -13.32
CA PRO A 57 -17.21 -13.39 -13.45
C PRO A 57 -17.47 -11.91 -13.13
N VAL A 58 -16.76 -11.37 -12.14
CA VAL A 58 -16.83 -9.95 -11.78
C VAL A 58 -15.61 -9.27 -12.39
N THR A 59 -15.84 -8.23 -13.18
CA THR A 59 -14.80 -7.34 -13.68
C THR A 59 -14.85 -6.03 -12.88
N LEU A 60 -13.72 -5.66 -12.31
CA LEU A 60 -13.50 -4.42 -11.59
C LEU A 60 -12.84 -3.41 -12.54
N THR A 61 -13.55 -2.35 -12.90
CA THR A 61 -12.97 -1.23 -13.63
C THR A 61 -12.33 -0.25 -12.65
N LEU A 62 -11.02 -0.06 -12.77
CA LEU A 62 -10.20 0.80 -11.92
C LEU A 62 -9.79 2.04 -12.70
N LEU A 63 -10.44 3.17 -12.43
CA LEU A 63 -10.07 4.47 -12.98
C LEU A 63 -8.91 5.06 -12.17
N THR A 64 -7.82 5.44 -12.85
CA THR A 64 -6.58 5.87 -12.21
C THR A 64 -6.01 7.13 -12.84
N HIS A 65 -5.23 7.87 -12.06
CA HIS A 65 -4.33 8.92 -12.57
C HIS A 65 -3.11 8.33 -13.30
N ASP A 66 -2.44 9.14 -14.12
CA ASP A 66 -1.18 8.80 -14.83
C ASP A 66 -0.04 8.34 -13.89
N SER A 67 -0.10 8.75 -12.63
CA SER A 67 0.90 8.39 -11.61
C SER A 67 0.65 7.03 -10.96
N PHE A 68 -0.38 6.30 -11.38
CA PHE A 68 -0.65 4.96 -10.88
C PHE A 68 0.31 3.95 -11.53
N LEU A 69 1.40 3.66 -10.82
CA LEU A 69 2.40 2.69 -11.20
C LEU A 69 2.31 1.49 -10.26
N VAL A 70 2.12 0.31 -10.84
CA VAL A 70 2.10 -0.96 -10.12
C VAL A 70 3.23 -1.86 -10.61
N SER A 71 3.74 -2.73 -9.74
CA SER A 71 4.71 -3.73 -10.14
C SER A 71 4.09 -4.74 -11.10
N GLU A 72 4.89 -5.21 -12.05
CA GLU A 72 4.51 -6.29 -12.98
C GLU A 72 3.90 -7.49 -12.22
N GLY A 73 2.77 -8.01 -12.72
CA GLY A 73 2.13 -9.23 -12.20
C GLY A 73 1.33 -9.07 -10.91
N ILE A 74 1.22 -7.86 -10.31
CA ILE A 74 0.43 -7.71 -9.07
C ILE A 74 -1.08 -7.89 -9.32
N LEU A 75 -1.60 -7.41 -10.46
CA LEU A 75 -3.00 -7.58 -10.83
C LEU A 75 -3.33 -9.03 -11.20
N ASP A 76 -2.37 -9.76 -11.76
CA ASP A 76 -2.51 -11.20 -12.03
C ASP A 76 -2.58 -12.00 -10.73
N THR A 77 -1.73 -11.64 -9.76
CA THR A 77 -1.76 -12.24 -8.41
C THR A 77 -3.11 -11.96 -7.74
N PHE A 78 -3.59 -10.72 -7.81
CA PHE A 78 -4.91 -10.34 -7.33
C PHE A 78 -6.04 -11.17 -8.00
N LYS A 79 -5.98 -11.35 -9.32
CA LYS A 79 -6.94 -12.18 -10.07
C LYS A 79 -6.88 -13.65 -9.67
N LEU A 80 -5.69 -14.20 -9.42
CA LEU A 80 -5.52 -15.57 -8.93
C LEU A 80 -6.12 -15.77 -7.55
N GLU A 81 -5.98 -14.80 -6.65
CA GLU A 81 -6.48 -14.89 -5.27
C GLU A 81 -7.99 -14.64 -5.15
N THR A 82 -8.52 -13.73 -5.96
CA THR A 82 -9.92 -13.26 -5.83
C THR A 82 -10.85 -13.78 -6.91
N GLY A 83 -10.31 -14.22 -8.05
CA GLY A 83 -11.09 -14.53 -9.25
C GLY A 83 -11.66 -13.29 -9.97
N ILE A 84 -11.28 -12.08 -9.56
CA ILE A 84 -11.77 -10.81 -10.12
C ILE A 84 -10.79 -10.31 -11.18
N GLU A 85 -11.32 -9.96 -12.35
CA GLU A 85 -10.54 -9.30 -13.40
C GLU A 85 -10.49 -7.80 -13.16
N VAL A 86 -9.31 -7.18 -13.29
CA VAL A 86 -9.14 -5.73 -13.12
C VAL A 86 -8.83 -5.09 -14.46
N GLU A 87 -9.69 -4.17 -14.89
CA GLU A 87 -9.49 -3.34 -16.06
C GLU A 87 -9.04 -1.95 -15.62
N VAL A 88 -7.83 -1.53 -16.01
CA VAL A 88 -7.29 -0.22 -15.62
C VAL A 88 -7.60 0.79 -16.71
N LEU A 89 -8.33 1.85 -16.34
CA LEU A 89 -8.57 3.02 -17.18
C LEU A 89 -7.68 4.16 -16.66
N GLN A 90 -6.66 4.55 -17.43
CA GLN A 90 -5.80 5.68 -17.08
C GLN A 90 -6.35 6.99 -17.64
N ALA A 91 -6.43 7.99 -16.77
CA ALA A 91 -6.92 9.32 -17.08
C ALA A 91 -6.00 10.38 -16.49
N GLY A 92 -5.81 11.45 -17.28
CA GLY A 92 -4.80 12.50 -17.14
C GLY A 92 -4.69 13.10 -15.75
N ASP A 93 -5.42 14.19 -15.49
CA ASP A 93 -5.35 14.99 -14.25
C ASP A 93 -6.18 14.40 -13.11
N ALA A 94 -5.62 14.36 -11.89
CA ALA A 94 -6.27 13.73 -10.73
C ALA A 94 -7.56 14.45 -10.32
N GLY A 95 -7.59 15.79 -10.43
CA GLY A 95 -8.79 16.58 -10.17
C GLY A 95 -9.90 16.26 -11.16
N ALA A 96 -9.56 16.15 -12.44
CA ALA A 96 -10.48 15.73 -13.49
C ALA A 96 -10.99 14.30 -13.27
N VAL A 97 -10.12 13.35 -12.90
CA VAL A 97 -10.49 11.97 -12.59
C VAL A 97 -11.53 11.90 -11.49
N VAL A 98 -11.33 12.62 -10.38
CA VAL A 98 -12.28 12.63 -9.26
C VAL A 98 -13.62 13.22 -9.68
N ASN A 99 -13.60 14.33 -10.42
CA ASN A 99 -14.83 14.95 -10.93
C ASN A 99 -15.59 14.01 -11.87
N GLN A 100 -14.88 13.34 -12.79
CA GLN A 100 -15.49 12.38 -13.71
C GLN A 100 -16.03 11.16 -12.98
N ALA A 101 -15.28 10.56 -12.06
CA ALA A 101 -15.71 9.38 -11.30
C ALA A 101 -17.06 9.58 -10.59
N ILE A 102 -17.33 10.79 -10.09
CA ILE A 102 -18.61 11.14 -9.46
C ILE A 102 -19.74 11.23 -10.50
N LEU A 103 -19.46 11.79 -11.68
CA LEU A 103 -20.44 11.99 -12.74
C LEU A 103 -20.73 10.71 -13.54
N THR A 104 -19.80 9.77 -13.57
CA THR A 104 -19.84 8.56 -14.39
C THR A 104 -19.89 7.27 -13.56
N ARG A 105 -20.54 7.32 -12.40
CA ARG A 105 -20.54 6.25 -11.37
C ARG A 105 -20.76 4.83 -11.92
N ASP A 106 -21.70 4.69 -12.85
CA ASP A 106 -22.11 3.38 -13.37
C ASP A 106 -21.35 2.98 -14.66
N ASN A 107 -20.62 3.92 -15.26
CA ASN A 107 -19.85 3.71 -16.48
C ASN A 107 -18.61 4.62 -16.49
N PRO A 108 -17.54 4.27 -15.75
CA PRO A 108 -16.35 5.10 -15.62
C PRO A 108 -15.74 5.43 -16.99
N LEU A 109 -15.35 6.69 -17.16
CA LEU A 109 -14.72 7.21 -18.37
C LEU A 109 -13.32 7.74 -18.06
N ALA A 110 -12.44 7.67 -19.05
CA ALA A 110 -11.08 8.19 -19.02
C ALA A 110 -10.87 9.26 -20.09
#